data_AF-A0A0F9QFK9-F1
#
_entry.id   AF-A0A0F9QFK9-F1
#
_cell.length_a   1.000
_cell.length_b   1.000
_cell.length_c   1.000
_cell.angle_alpha   90.00
_cell.angle_beta   90.00
_cell.angle_gamma   90.00
#
_symmetry.space_group_name_H-M   'P 1'
#
loop_
_entity.id
_entity.type
_entity.pdbx_description
1 polymer ?
#
loop_
_entity_poly.entity_id
_entity_poly.type
_entity_poly.pdbx_seq_one_letter_code
_entity_poly.pdbx_strand_id
1 'polypeptide(L)'
;MRLYEDSDWLEIKDAVEPFSPLLPNDSVSERSLAVTAIEGGEIMACGGITFISDTEGLVWVKVSQKCKRSAYRWARTIRETFTAMIESIGDIEVSTYVVKDFCKGDKLARMIGLKNTGIFQEYKGNKYYKYTVT
;
A
#
# COMPACT_ATOMS: atom_id res chain seq x y z
N MET A 1 12.91 7.46 6.67
CA MET A 1 12.25 6.15 6.46
C MET A 1 13.18 5.07 6.96
N ARG A 2 12.66 3.92 7.39
CA ARG A 2 13.43 2.72 7.73
C ARG A 2 12.74 1.47 7.18
N LEU A 3 13.41 0.32 7.28
CA LEU A 3 12.79 -0.98 7.00
C LEU A 3 11.57 -1.18 7.90
N TYR A 4 10.53 -1.79 7.33
CA TYR A 4 9.30 -2.08 8.05
C TYR A 4 9.50 -3.17 9.11
N GLU A 5 8.88 -2.97 10.27
CA GLU A 5 8.73 -3.98 11.33
C GLU A 5 7.23 -4.23 11.57
N ASP A 6 6.83 -5.47 11.85
CA ASP A 6 5.41 -5.81 12.03
C ASP A 6 4.73 -5.03 13.16
N SER A 7 5.48 -4.67 14.20
CA SER A 7 5.04 -3.79 15.28
C SER A 7 4.59 -2.41 14.77
N ASP A 8 5.18 -1.89 13.70
CA ASP A 8 4.88 -0.57 13.13
C ASP A 8 3.44 -0.48 12.64
N TRP A 9 2.91 -1.60 12.13
CA TRP A 9 1.52 -1.68 11.70
C TRP A 9 0.56 -1.38 12.86
N LEU A 10 0.85 -1.91 14.05
CA LEU A 10 -0.01 -1.79 15.22
C LEU A 10 0.04 -0.39 15.85
N GLU A 11 1.13 0.35 15.65
CA GLU A 11 1.28 1.72 16.13
C GLU A 11 0.36 2.72 15.41
N ILE A 12 0.00 2.46 14.15
CA ILE A 12 -0.94 3.30 13.40
C ILE A 12 -2.38 2.94 13.78
N LYS A 13 -2.87 3.52 14.88
CA LYS A 13 -4.23 3.29 15.41
C LYS A 13 -5.31 4.13 14.72
N ASP A 14 -4.93 5.21 14.06
CA ASP A 14 -5.83 6.20 13.46
C ASP A 14 -5.80 6.14 11.93
N ALA A 15 -5.65 4.95 11.34
CA ALA A 15 -5.45 4.82 9.90
C ALA A 15 -6.59 5.45 9.06
N VAL A 16 -6.21 6.13 7.99
CA VAL A 16 -7.09 6.30 6.82
C VAL A 16 -7.17 4.90 6.21
N GLU A 17 -8.39 4.40 6.00
CA GLU A 17 -8.72 3.07 5.48
C GLU A 17 -7.62 2.42 4.61
N PRO A 18 -7.19 1.18 4.92
CA PRO A 18 -6.02 0.58 4.26
C PRO A 18 -6.28 0.30 2.79
N PHE A 19 -5.20 0.36 2.01
CA PHE A 19 -5.23 0.17 0.55
C PHE A 19 -5.60 -1.23 0.08
N SER A 20 -5.48 -2.22 0.97
CA SER A 20 -5.89 -3.59 0.75
C SER A 20 -6.47 -4.12 2.07
N PRO A 21 -7.64 -4.78 2.04
CA PRO A 21 -8.16 -5.52 3.20
C PRO A 21 -7.40 -6.83 3.42
N LEU A 22 -6.74 -7.31 2.35
CA LEU A 22 -5.83 -8.43 2.34
C LEU A 22 -4.49 -7.86 2.78
N LEU A 23 -4.28 -7.83 4.09
CA LEU A 23 -2.92 -7.92 4.59
C LEU A 23 -2.42 -9.32 4.22
N PRO A 24 -1.11 -9.49 3.99
CA PRO A 24 -0.52 -10.81 4.10
C PRO A 24 -0.80 -11.31 5.53
N ASN A 25 -1.87 -12.07 5.72
CA ASN A 25 -2.13 -12.72 6.99
C ASN A 25 -1.13 -13.88 7.13
N ASP A 26 -0.48 -13.92 8.29
CA ASP A 26 0.31 -15.01 8.87
C ASP A 26 1.59 -15.45 8.17
N SER A 27 1.95 -14.82 7.06
CA SER A 27 3.32 -14.82 6.55
C SER A 27 3.45 -13.61 5.65
N VAL A 28 4.04 -12.53 6.17
CA VAL A 28 4.82 -11.65 5.29
C VAL A 28 5.84 -12.61 4.69
N SER A 29 5.53 -13.08 3.48
CA SER A 29 6.30 -14.07 2.76
C SER A 29 7.78 -13.70 2.86
N GLU A 30 8.67 -14.68 2.96
CA GLU A 30 10.13 -14.51 3.09
C GLU A 30 10.73 -13.51 2.06
N ARG A 31 9.95 -13.13 1.04
CA ARG A 31 10.20 -12.04 0.10
C ARG A 31 9.10 -10.97 0.25
N SER A 32 9.45 -9.84 0.86
CA SER A 32 8.66 -8.60 0.84
C SER A 32 9.60 -7.40 0.83
N LEU A 33 9.22 -6.31 0.16
CA LEU A 33 9.89 -5.01 0.24
C LEU A 33 8.95 -4.02 0.90
N ALA A 34 9.24 -3.64 2.14
CA ALA A 34 8.37 -2.77 2.91
C ALA A 34 9.17 -1.75 3.73
N VAL A 35 8.60 -0.55 3.88
CA VAL A 35 9.21 0.55 4.62
C VAL A 35 8.23 1.22 5.56
N THR A 36 8.79 1.83 6.60
CA THR A 36 8.09 2.65 7.57
C THR A 36 8.57 4.09 7.48
N ALA A 37 7.62 5.03 7.42
CA ALA A 37 7.86 6.45 7.45
C ALA A 37 7.57 7.02 8.85
N ILE A 38 8.52 7.81 9.34
CA ILE A 38 8.55 8.34 10.71
C ILE A 38 8.69 9.86 10.65
N GLU A 39 7.91 10.58 11.45
CA GLU A 39 8.02 12.04 11.64
C GLU A 39 7.95 12.37 13.13
N GLY A 40 8.92 13.13 13.65
CA GLY A 40 8.93 13.53 15.06
C GLY A 40 9.00 12.34 16.05
N GLY A 41 9.55 11.21 15.62
CA GLY A 41 9.57 9.97 16.41
C GLY A 41 8.30 9.12 16.34
N GLU A 42 7.26 9.58 15.65
CA GLU A 42 5.99 8.85 15.48
C GLU A 42 5.94 8.13 14.13
N ILE A 43 5.31 6.95 14.12
CA ILE A 43 5.05 6.20 12.89
C ILE A 43 3.85 6.81 12.16
N MET A 44 4.09 7.25 10.93
CA MET A 44 3.12 8.00 10.14
C MET A 44 2.47 7.16 9.05
N ALA A 45 3.26 6.28 8.43
CA ALA A 45 2.78 5.36 7.39
C ALA A 45 3.70 4.15 7.31
N CYS A 46 3.13 3.01 6.93
CA CYS A 46 3.88 1.83 6.51
C CYS A 46 3.27 1.28 5.22
N GLY A 47 4.11 0.70 4.37
CA GLY A 47 3.65 0.16 3.10
C GLY A 47 4.76 -0.60 2.38
N GLY A 48 4.35 -1.44 1.46
CA GLY A 48 5.28 -2.27 0.71
C GLY A 48 4.61 -3.11 -0.36
N ILE A 49 5.43 -3.94 -0.99
CA ILE A 49 5.06 -4.96 -1.95
C ILE A 49 5.37 -6.31 -1.33
N THR A 50 4.35 -7.15 -1.18
CA THR A 50 4.50 -8.55 -0.77
C THR A 50 4.37 -9.43 -1.99
N PHE A 51 5.35 -10.31 -2.23
CA PHE A 51 5.34 -11.20 -3.39
C PHE A 51 4.41 -12.40 -3.11
N ILE A 52 3.38 -12.56 -3.95
CA ILE A 52 2.46 -13.71 -3.90
C ILE A 52 3.07 -14.89 -4.68
N SER A 53 3.81 -14.59 -5.74
CA SER A 53 4.55 -15.57 -6.55
C SER A 53 5.81 -14.93 -7.13
N ASP A 54 6.56 -15.66 -7.97
CA ASP A 54 7.71 -15.11 -8.69
C ASP A 54 7.31 -14.05 -9.74
N THR A 55 6.03 -13.97 -10.10
CA THR A 55 5.51 -13.06 -11.14
C THR A 55 4.44 -12.11 -10.64
N GLU A 56 4.03 -12.21 -9.37
CA GLU A 56 2.94 -11.40 -8.80
C GLU A 56 3.32 -10.79 -7.45
N GLY A 57 3.05 -9.49 -7.30
CA GLY A 57 3.19 -8.73 -6.07
C GLY A 57 1.89 -8.03 -5.66
N LEU A 58 1.73 -7.80 -4.36
CA LEU A 58 0.62 -7.09 -3.76
C LEU A 58 1.10 -5.84 -3.03
N VAL A 59 0.64 -4.68 -3.47
CA VAL A 59 0.82 -3.41 -2.76
C VAL A 59 -0.14 -3.33 -1.60
N TRP A 60 0.40 -2.96 -0.44
CA TRP A 60 -0.36 -2.57 0.72
C TRP A 60 0.24 -1.28 1.31
N VAL A 61 -0.63 -0.44 1.86
CA VAL A 61 -0.21 0.76 2.58
C VAL A 61 -1.23 1.10 3.66
N LYS A 62 -0.72 1.54 4.81
CA LYS A 62 -1.48 2.07 5.93
C LYS A 62 -0.92 3.44 6.29
N VAL A 63 -1.80 4.43 6.38
CA VAL A 63 -1.42 5.83 6.57
C VAL A 63 -2.19 6.41 7.75
N SER A 64 -1.49 6.99 8.71
CA SER A 64 -2.09 7.72 9.83
C SER A 64 -2.93 8.90 9.32
N GLN A 65 -4.05 9.19 10.00
CA GLN A 65 -4.81 10.40 9.73
C GLN A 65 -4.02 11.69 9.97
N LYS A 66 -2.97 11.66 10.80
CA LYS A 66 -2.05 12.80 11.01
C LYS A 66 -1.41 13.28 9.70
N CYS A 67 -1.21 12.40 8.72
CA CYS A 67 -0.67 12.73 7.40
C CYS A 67 -1.55 13.74 6.63
N LYS A 68 -2.83 13.91 6.98
CA LYS A 68 -3.73 14.89 6.35
C LYS A 68 -3.22 16.34 6.49
N ARG A 69 -2.48 16.66 7.57
CA ARG A 69 -1.90 18.00 7.80
C ARG A 69 -0.94 18.43 6.69
N SER A 70 -0.28 17.46 6.05
CA SER A 70 0.68 17.65 4.97
C SER A 70 0.39 16.69 3.82
N ALA A 71 -0.87 16.57 3.42
CA ALA A 71 -1.35 15.50 2.53
C ALA A 71 -0.57 15.41 1.21
N TYR A 72 -0.23 16.56 0.59
CA TYR A 72 0.55 16.58 -0.65
C TYR A 72 1.96 16.01 -0.47
N ARG A 73 2.65 16.40 0.62
CA ARG A 73 3.98 15.90 0.95
C ARG A 73 3.94 14.38 1.12
N TRP A 74 2.98 13.89 1.90
CA TRP A 74 2.83 12.45 2.14
C TRP A 74 2.45 11.67 0.88
N ALA A 75 1.54 12.18 0.05
CA ALA A 75 1.18 11.55 -1.21
C ALA A 75 2.39 11.49 -2.17
N ARG A 76 3.20 12.56 -2.22
CA ARG A 76 4.45 12.59 -2.99
C ARG A 76 5.46 11.57 -2.47
N THR A 77 5.69 11.52 -1.15
CA THR A 77 6.60 10.54 -0.53
C THR A 77 6.16 9.12 -0.84
N ILE A 78 4.88 8.79 -0.66
CA ILE A 78 4.37 7.44 -0.95
C ILE A 78 4.57 7.10 -2.43
N ARG A 79 4.27 8.03 -3.34
CA ARG A 79 4.50 7.84 -4.77
C ARG A 79 5.96 7.53 -5.08
N GLU A 80 6.88 8.39 -4.64
CA GLU A 80 8.31 8.23 -4.92
C GLU A 80 8.84 6.91 -4.36
N THR A 81 8.40 6.52 -3.16
CA THR A 81 8.76 5.23 -2.55
C THR A 81 8.25 4.05 -3.37
N PHE A 82 6.98 4.02 -3.77
CA PHE A 82 6.43 2.90 -4.53
C PHE A 82 6.98 2.84 -5.95
N THR A 83 7.25 3.97 -6.59
CA THR A 83 7.95 4.00 -7.88
C THR A 83 9.32 3.35 -7.76
N ALA A 84 10.11 3.73 -6.75
CA ALA A 84 11.42 3.11 -6.53
C ALA A 84 11.32 1.60 -6.22
N MET A 85 10.32 1.17 -5.45
CA MET A 85 10.07 -0.25 -5.20
C MET A 85 9.74 -1.00 -6.49
N ILE A 86 8.79 -0.51 -7.29
CA ILE A 86 8.38 -1.14 -8.56
C ILE A 86 9.56 -1.22 -9.54
N GLU A 87 10.36 -0.16 -9.66
CA GLU A 87 11.55 -0.16 -10.52
C GLU A 87 12.62 -1.17 -10.07
N SER A 88 12.65 -1.54 -8.78
CA SER A 88 13.66 -2.46 -8.23
C SER A 88 13.33 -3.95 -8.34
N ILE A 89 12.08 -4.31 -8.59
CA ILE A 89 11.60 -5.70 -8.47
C ILE A 89 11.56 -6.47 -9.81
N GLY A 90 11.89 -5.80 -10.92
CA GLY A 90 11.91 -6.40 -12.26
C GLY A 90 10.52 -6.59 -12.85
N ASP A 91 10.41 -7.48 -13.85
CA ASP A 91 9.16 -7.76 -14.58
C ASP A 91 8.18 -8.60 -13.73
N ILE A 92 7.54 -7.96 -12.75
CA ILE A 92 6.55 -8.55 -11.86
C ILE A 92 5.24 -7.78 -11.98
N GLU A 93 4.11 -8.48 -12.15
CA GLU A 93 2.80 -7.83 -12.07
C GLU A 93 2.52 -7.42 -10.61
N VAL A 94 2.40 -6.12 -10.38
CA VAL A 94 2.08 -5.58 -9.07
C VAL A 94 0.62 -5.17 -9.05
N SER A 95 -0.12 -5.61 -8.04
CA SER A 95 -1.54 -5.34 -7.90
C SER A 95 -1.96 -4.82 -6.52
N THR A 96 -3.14 -4.22 -6.41
CA THR A 96 -3.78 -3.89 -5.14
C THR A 96 -5.30 -3.92 -5.27
N TYR A 97 -6.01 -3.87 -4.14
CA TYR A 97 -7.47 -3.96 -4.07
C TYR A 97 -8.06 -2.82 -3.26
N VAL A 98 -8.54 -1.80 -3.94
CA VAL A 98 -9.10 -0.61 -3.29
C VAL A 98 -10.61 -0.77 -3.11
N VAL A 99 -11.12 -0.51 -1.91
CA VAL A 99 -12.56 -0.55 -1.63
C VAL A 99 -13.31 0.45 -2.52
N LYS A 100 -14.51 0.06 -2.94
CA LYS A 100 -15.41 0.89 -3.73
C LYS A 100 -15.69 2.21 -2.98
N ASP A 101 -15.77 3.30 -3.75
CA ASP A 101 -16.06 4.67 -3.29
C ASP A 101 -14.99 5.29 -2.36
N PHE A 102 -13.87 4.61 -2.12
CA PHE A 102 -12.72 5.21 -1.43
C PHE A 102 -11.87 6.05 -2.38
N CYS A 103 -12.32 7.28 -2.63
CA CYS A 103 -11.70 8.22 -3.56
C CYS A 103 -10.21 8.50 -3.29
N LYS A 104 -9.76 8.43 -2.04
CA LYS A 104 -8.34 8.63 -1.70
C LYS A 104 -7.49 7.41 -2.09
N GLY A 105 -8.06 6.22 -1.95
CA GLY A 105 -7.47 4.98 -2.42
C GLY A 105 -7.29 4.96 -3.93
N ASP A 106 -8.35 5.25 -4.68
CA ASP A 106 -8.29 5.32 -6.15
C ASP A 106 -7.23 6.33 -6.61
N LYS A 107 -7.23 7.54 -6.03
CA LYS A 107 -6.24 8.58 -6.38
C LYS A 107 -4.81 8.13 -6.11
N LEU A 108 -4.54 7.56 -4.94
CA LEU A 108 -3.18 7.18 -4.60
C LEU A 108 -2.73 5.92 -5.39
N ALA A 109 -3.62 4.96 -5.70
CA ALA A 109 -3.31 3.84 -6.60
C ALA A 109 -2.88 4.33 -8.00
N ARG A 110 -3.63 5.28 -8.56
CA ARG A 110 -3.27 5.92 -9.85
C ARG A 110 -1.97 6.71 -9.76
N MET A 111 -1.73 7.41 -8.66
CA MET A 111 -0.49 8.17 -8.46
C MET A 111 0.75 7.29 -8.48
N ILE A 112 0.66 6.06 -7.94
CA ILE A 112 1.77 5.10 -7.95
C ILE A 112 1.86 4.28 -9.25
N GLY A 113 1.09 4.66 -10.28
CA GLY A 113 1.17 4.06 -11.63
C GLY A 113 0.22 2.89 -11.89
N LEU A 114 -0.55 2.46 -10.89
CA LEU A 114 -1.50 1.35 -11.05
C LEU A 114 -2.74 1.79 -11.83
N LYS A 115 -3.26 0.88 -12.66
CA LYS A 115 -4.46 1.08 -13.48
C LYS A 115 -5.58 0.19 -13.01
N ASN A 116 -6.79 0.75 -12.88
CA ASN A 116 -7.99 -0.05 -12.56
C ASN A 116 -8.26 -1.03 -13.71
N THR A 117 -8.40 -2.31 -13.40
CA THR A 117 -8.62 -3.37 -14.40
C THR A 117 -10.10 -3.64 -14.67
N GLY A 118 -11.01 -3.04 -13.92
CA GLY A 118 -12.45 -3.35 -13.92
C GLY A 118 -12.82 -4.63 -13.18
N ILE A 119 -11.83 -5.45 -12.80
CA ILE A 119 -12.03 -6.65 -11.97
C ILE A 119 -12.34 -6.21 -10.54
N PHE A 120 -13.32 -6.85 -9.92
CA PHE A 120 -13.65 -6.63 -8.52
C PHE A 120 -13.87 -7.94 -7.77
N GLN A 121 -13.71 -7.87 -6.46
CA GLN A 121 -14.01 -8.96 -5.53
C GLN A 121 -14.83 -8.44 -4.35
N GLU A 122 -15.63 -9.32 -3.74
CA GLU A 122 -16.38 -9.02 -2.52
C GLU A 122 -15.69 -9.64 -1.31
N TYR A 123 -15.46 -8.85 -0.27
CA TYR A 123 -14.85 -9.30 0.97
C TYR A 123 -15.47 -8.57 2.17
N LYS A 124 -15.97 -9.34 3.15
CA LYS A 124 -16.67 -8.81 4.35
C LYS A 124 -17.78 -7.78 4.02
N GLY A 125 -18.54 -8.03 2.95
CA GLY A 125 -19.63 -7.15 2.50
C GLY A 125 -19.20 -5.92 1.70
N ASN A 126 -17.89 -5.72 1.49
CA ASN A 126 -17.35 -4.60 0.71
C ASN A 126 -16.90 -5.08 -0.68
N LYS A 127 -17.09 -4.23 -1.69
CA LYS A 127 -16.55 -4.44 -3.05
C LYS A 127 -15.17 -3.79 -3.15
N TYR A 128 -14.20 -4.52 -3.69
CA TYR A 128 -12.85 -4.01 -3.93
C TYR A 128 -12.49 -4.13 -5.41
N TYR A 129 -11.97 -3.07 -6.00
CA TYR A 129 -11.52 -3.04 -7.39
C TYR A 129 -10.02 -3.32 -7.48
N LYS A 130 -9.63 -4.20 -8.40
CA LYS A 130 -8.22 -4.52 -8.67
C LYS A 130 -7.58 -3.39 -9.47
N TYR A 131 -6.39 -2.98 -9.07
CA TYR A 131 -5.52 -2.11 -9.84
C TYR A 131 -4.20 -2.83 -10.11
N THR A 132 -3.60 -2.66 -11.28
CA THR A 132 -2.36 -3.34 -11.66
C THR A 132 -1.37 -2.45 -12.41
N VAL A 133 -0.09 -2.82 -12.33
CA VAL A 133 1.00 -2.35 -13.18
C VAL A 133 1.93 -3.53 -13.48
N THR A 134 2.55 -3.51 -14.65
CA THR A 134 3.57 -4.45 -15.09
C THR A 134 4.82 -3.66 -15.44
#